data_AF-A0A9P6E2T4-F1
#
_entry.id   AF-A0A9P6E2T4-F1
#
_cell.length_a   1.000
_cell.length_b   1.000
_cell.length_c   1.000
_cell.angle_alpha   90.00
_cell.angle_beta   90.00
_cell.angle_gamma   90.00
#
_symmetry.space_group_name_H-M   'P 1'
#
loop_
_entity.id
_entity.type
_entity.pdbx_description
1 polymer ?
#
loop_
_entity_poly.entity_id
_entity_poly.type
_entity_poly.pdbx_seq_one_letter_code
_entity_poly.pdbx_strand_id
1 'polypeptide(L)'
;MGPVPQPLSSVLTPSIHKSSLVDFRTHSHALLRLLDIKITGRVHRYAAEVIIDAVEHGLRRGQSPVQKPVHGCDNSPFIQFLATTVMRAEVTMPTLLVALVYVKRAKPYLHIPKDDWALERICLGSLIVASKYLHDRTLLNDHWSLCSGRFGRRDIGRMEREFLSVLDFDLRISEDDILSHYSGITHAAFADSQPAGVQRTSKPTRSNRHCPLRGKVVKEGESFGV
;
A
#
# COMPACT_ATOMS: atom_id res chain seq x y z
N MET A 1 -8.15 67.74 -19.99
CA MET A 1 -8.53 66.32 -20.13
C MET A 1 -7.41 65.48 -19.51
N GLY A 2 -7.59 65.02 -18.27
CA GLY A 2 -6.63 64.12 -17.63
C GLY A 2 -6.85 62.67 -18.07
N PRO A 3 -5.83 61.81 -18.05
CA PRO A 3 -5.98 60.42 -18.47
C PRO A 3 -6.83 59.64 -17.46
N VAL A 4 -7.78 58.88 -17.99
CA VAL A 4 -8.63 57.96 -17.22
C VAL A 4 -7.77 56.81 -16.68
N PRO A 5 -7.83 56.47 -15.38
CA PRO A 5 -7.09 55.32 -14.86
C PRO A 5 -7.72 54.03 -15.40
N GLN A 6 -6.93 53.22 -16.08
CA GLN A 6 -7.32 51.87 -16.48
C GLN A 6 -7.36 50.96 -15.23
N PRO A 7 -8.40 50.13 -15.04
CA PRO A 7 -8.39 49.16 -13.96
C PRO A 7 -7.35 48.07 -14.26
N LEU A 8 -6.41 47.88 -13.34
CA LEU A 8 -5.52 46.70 -13.30
C LEU A 8 -6.36 45.48 -12.90
N SER A 9 -7.16 44.93 -13.82
CA SER A 9 -7.65 43.57 -13.67
C SER A 9 -6.52 42.62 -14.05
N SER A 10 -5.65 42.31 -13.08
CA SER A 10 -4.83 41.11 -13.15
C SER A 10 -5.78 39.92 -13.21
N VAL A 11 -6.05 39.45 -14.43
CA VAL A 11 -6.74 38.19 -14.65
C VAL A 11 -5.85 37.11 -14.03
N LEU A 12 -6.11 36.77 -12.78
CA LEU A 12 -5.57 35.59 -12.13
C LEU A 12 -6.11 34.42 -12.93
N THR A 13 -5.33 33.93 -13.88
CA THR A 13 -5.62 32.64 -14.51
C THR A 13 -5.79 31.63 -13.39
N PRO A 14 -6.97 31.00 -13.22
CA PRO A 14 -7.12 29.98 -12.19
C PRO A 14 -6.10 28.88 -12.50
N SER A 15 -5.21 28.62 -11.56
CA SER A 15 -4.20 27.57 -11.70
C SER A 15 -4.88 26.23 -11.45
N ILE A 16 -5.63 25.76 -12.46
CA ILE A 16 -6.40 24.52 -12.40
C ILE A 16 -5.48 23.33 -12.11
N HIS A 17 -5.84 22.52 -11.10
CA HIS A 17 -5.07 21.35 -10.73
C HIS A 17 -5.30 20.20 -11.72
N LYS A 18 -4.23 19.60 -12.27
CA LYS A 18 -4.33 18.61 -13.36
C LYS A 18 -5.15 17.36 -13.02
N SER A 19 -5.13 16.90 -11.77
CA SER A 19 -5.84 15.68 -11.36
C SER A 19 -7.30 15.89 -10.97
N SER A 20 -7.69 17.12 -10.65
CA SER A 20 -9.03 17.45 -10.16
C SER A 20 -9.83 18.28 -11.17
N LEU A 21 -9.13 19.01 -12.05
CA LEU A 21 -9.69 19.98 -12.99
C LEU A 21 -10.44 21.15 -12.32
N VAL A 22 -10.23 21.34 -11.02
CA VAL A 22 -10.72 22.47 -10.21
C VAL A 22 -9.54 23.37 -9.81
N ASP A 23 -9.82 24.62 -9.43
CA ASP A 23 -8.83 25.54 -8.87
C ASP A 23 -8.14 24.90 -7.65
N PHE A 24 -6.80 24.84 -7.68
CA PHE A 24 -6.00 24.27 -6.59
C PHE A 24 -6.32 24.88 -5.21
N ARG A 25 -6.80 26.12 -5.15
CA ARG A 25 -7.15 26.81 -3.90
C ARG A 25 -8.37 26.22 -3.20
N THR A 26 -9.19 25.44 -3.90
CA THR A 26 -10.34 24.77 -3.29
C THR A 26 -9.94 23.49 -2.56
N HIS A 27 -8.71 23.01 -2.75
CA HIS A 27 -8.21 21.80 -2.11
C HIS A 27 -7.49 22.10 -0.81
N SER A 28 -7.56 21.15 0.13
CA SER A 28 -6.70 21.21 1.31
C SER A 28 -5.21 21.10 0.93
N HIS A 29 -4.34 21.85 1.61
CA HIS A 29 -2.90 21.76 1.40
C HIS A 29 -2.35 20.34 1.67
N ALA A 30 -2.97 19.59 2.59
CA ALA A 30 -2.63 18.20 2.87
C ALA A 30 -2.84 17.31 1.64
N LEU A 31 -3.97 17.48 0.94
CA LEU A 31 -4.28 16.73 -0.27
C LEU A 31 -3.26 17.05 -1.37
N LEU A 32 -3.01 18.34 -1.65
CA LEU A 32 -2.04 18.74 -2.68
C LEU A 32 -0.65 18.15 -2.42
N ARG A 33 -0.18 18.23 -1.16
CA ARG A 33 1.09 17.63 -0.75
C ARG A 33 1.12 16.13 -0.98
N LEU A 34 0.01 15.43 -0.72
CA LEU A 34 -0.11 13.99 -0.91
C LEU A 34 -0.03 13.61 -2.40
N LEU A 35 -0.68 14.39 -3.27
CA LEU A 35 -0.68 14.15 -4.73
C LEU A 35 0.70 14.38 -5.37
N ASP A 36 1.51 15.28 -4.82
CA ASP A 36 2.86 15.60 -5.30
C ASP A 36 3.94 14.60 -4.84
N ILE A 37 3.61 13.64 -3.98
CA ILE A 37 4.58 12.62 -3.54
C ILE A 37 4.94 11.71 -4.71
N LYS A 38 6.25 11.47 -4.90
CA LYS A 38 6.75 10.50 -5.87
C LYS A 38 6.51 9.07 -5.37
N ILE A 39 6.07 8.18 -6.27
CA ILE A 39 5.90 6.76 -5.95
C ILE A 39 7.29 6.10 -5.86
N THR A 40 7.80 5.96 -4.63
CA THR A 40 9.07 5.28 -4.34
C THR A 40 8.86 3.84 -3.92
N GLY A 41 9.92 3.03 -3.81
CA GLY A 41 9.84 1.66 -3.29
C GLY A 41 9.14 1.56 -1.92
N ARG A 42 9.24 2.59 -1.06
CA ARG A 42 8.52 2.62 0.23
C ARG A 42 7.01 2.82 0.06
N VAL A 43 6.60 3.66 -0.89
CA VAL A 43 5.17 3.82 -1.22
C VAL A 43 4.61 2.50 -1.77
N HIS A 44 5.37 1.77 -2.59
CA HIS A 44 4.98 0.43 -3.05
C HIS A 44 4.80 -0.54 -1.88
N ARG A 45 5.69 -0.52 -0.87
CA ARG A 45 5.54 -1.38 0.33
C ARG A 45 4.27 -1.02 1.11
N TYR A 46 4.02 0.26 1.35
CA TYR A 46 2.78 0.70 2.00
C TYR A 46 1.53 0.24 1.23
N ALA A 47 1.52 0.43 -0.09
CA ALA A 47 0.42 -0.03 -0.93
C ALA A 47 0.23 -1.55 -0.85
N ALA A 48 1.33 -2.31 -0.86
CA ALA A 48 1.29 -3.76 -0.69
C ALA A 48 0.72 -4.17 0.68
N GLU A 49 1.12 -3.50 1.78
CA GLU A 49 0.59 -3.76 3.13
C GLU A 49 -0.93 -3.57 3.19
N VAL A 50 -1.46 -2.50 2.57
CA VAL A 50 -2.91 -2.26 2.49
C VAL A 50 -3.62 -3.39 1.74
N ILE A 51 -3.05 -3.87 0.63
CA ILE A 51 -3.62 -4.97 -0.16
C ILE A 51 -3.55 -6.29 0.60
N ILE A 52 -2.41 -6.59 1.24
CA ILE A 52 -2.22 -7.80 2.04
C ILE A 52 -3.24 -7.85 3.17
N ASP A 53 -3.39 -6.76 3.93
CA ASP A 53 -4.38 -6.65 5.01
C ASP A 53 -5.83 -6.87 4.50
N ALA A 54 -6.17 -6.35 3.31
CA ALA A 54 -7.48 -6.58 2.71
C ALA A 54 -7.69 -8.05 2.29
N VAL A 55 -6.69 -8.68 1.67
CA VAL A 55 -6.75 -10.09 1.26
C VAL A 55 -6.81 -11.02 2.46
N GLU A 56 -5.98 -10.80 3.47
CA GLU A 56 -6.03 -11.59 4.71
C GLU A 56 -7.40 -11.47 5.40
N HIS A 57 -8.01 -10.28 5.40
CA HIS A 57 -9.36 -10.10 5.93
C HIS A 57 -10.38 -10.94 5.14
N GLY A 58 -10.33 -10.91 3.81
CA GLY A 58 -11.21 -11.71 2.96
C GLY A 58 -11.02 -13.23 3.11
N LEU A 59 -9.78 -13.68 3.30
CA LEU A 59 -9.46 -15.09 3.56
C LEU A 59 -10.00 -15.56 4.93
N ARG A 60 -9.93 -14.71 5.97
CA ARG A 60 -10.46 -15.02 7.30
C ARG A 60 -11.99 -15.18 7.29
N ARG A 61 -12.71 -14.44 6.43
CA ARG A 61 -14.17 -14.58 6.31
C ARG A 61 -14.60 -15.88 5.61
N GLY A 62 -13.74 -16.42 4.74
CA GLY A 62 -14.00 -17.67 4.00
C GLY A 62 -13.61 -18.95 4.75
N GLN A 63 -13.01 -18.86 5.95
CA GLN A 63 -12.49 -20.01 6.70
C GLN A 63 -13.08 -20.15 8.11
N SER A 64 -13.16 -21.40 8.58
CA SER A 64 -13.50 -21.76 9.96
C SER A 64 -12.33 -21.42 10.92
N PRO A 65 -12.53 -21.17 12.24
CA PRO A 65 -11.62 -20.40 13.12
C PRO A 65 -10.23 -21.00 13.44
N VAL A 66 -9.74 -22.02 12.73
CA VAL A 66 -8.69 -22.94 13.21
C VAL A 66 -7.36 -22.84 12.44
N GLN A 67 -6.97 -21.68 11.88
CA GLN A 67 -5.66 -21.57 11.20
C GLN A 67 -4.78 -20.42 11.66
N LYS A 68 -3.48 -20.74 11.76
CA LYS A 68 -2.38 -19.85 12.15
C LYS A 68 -2.26 -18.66 11.19
N PRO A 69 -1.82 -17.49 11.70
CA PRO A 69 -1.64 -16.30 10.87
C PRO A 69 -0.62 -16.54 9.75
N VAL A 70 -0.94 -16.06 8.55
CA VAL A 70 -0.07 -16.02 7.36
C VAL A 70 1.05 -14.95 7.51
N HIS A 71 1.36 -14.52 8.73
CA HIS A 71 2.36 -13.47 9.00
C HIS A 71 3.81 -14.00 9.01
N GLY A 72 4.16 -14.87 8.05
CA GLY A 72 5.49 -15.47 7.97
C GLY A 72 6.02 -15.73 6.56
N CYS A 73 5.26 -15.41 5.50
CA CYS A 73 5.74 -15.55 4.12
C CYS A 73 6.43 -14.27 3.64
N ASP A 74 7.48 -14.43 2.86
CA ASP A 74 8.15 -13.32 2.18
C ASP A 74 7.20 -12.73 1.11
N ASN A 75 6.73 -11.50 1.35
CA ASN A 75 5.85 -10.77 0.42
C ASN A 75 6.65 -10.01 -0.66
N SER A 76 7.98 -10.14 -0.70
CA SER A 76 8.85 -9.52 -1.70
C SER A 76 8.41 -9.78 -3.15
N PRO A 77 7.99 -11.02 -3.55
CA PRO A 77 7.56 -11.26 -4.93
C PRO A 77 6.33 -10.42 -5.33
N PHE A 78 5.37 -10.29 -4.42
CA PHE A 78 4.18 -9.46 -4.65
C PHE A 78 4.52 -7.97 -4.70
N ILE A 79 5.39 -7.49 -3.82
CA ILE A 79 5.85 -6.09 -3.83
C ILE A 79 6.56 -5.77 -5.16
N GLN A 80 7.39 -6.68 -5.65
CA GLN A 80 8.05 -6.56 -6.95
C GLN A 80 7.05 -6.56 -8.11
N PHE A 81 6.03 -7.43 -8.06
CA PHE A 81 4.94 -7.46 -9.03
C PHE A 81 4.18 -6.12 -9.06
N LEU A 82 3.80 -5.60 -7.90
CA LEU A 82 3.13 -4.30 -7.77
C LEU A 82 4.00 -3.18 -8.34
N ALA A 83 5.27 -3.10 -7.95
CA ALA A 83 6.18 -2.06 -8.43
C ALA A 83 6.40 -2.12 -9.94
N THR A 84 6.57 -3.33 -10.49
CA THR A 84 6.73 -3.53 -11.94
C THR A 84 5.46 -3.14 -12.69
N THR A 85 4.30 -3.52 -12.18
CA THR A 85 3.01 -3.18 -12.80
C THR A 85 2.74 -1.68 -12.77
N VAL A 86 2.94 -1.02 -11.62
CA VAL A 86 2.81 0.44 -11.45
C VAL A 86 3.72 1.19 -12.41
N MET A 87 4.98 0.75 -12.53
CA MET A 87 5.94 1.37 -13.45
C MET A 87 5.54 1.16 -14.91
N ARG A 88 5.21 -0.07 -15.33
CA ARG A 88 4.90 -0.40 -16.73
C ARG A 88 3.56 0.14 -17.21
N ALA A 89 2.60 0.32 -16.31
CA ALA A 89 1.30 0.91 -16.61
C ALA A 89 1.27 2.43 -16.38
N GLU A 90 2.42 3.04 -16.06
CA GLU A 90 2.57 4.49 -15.82
C GLU A 90 1.54 5.02 -14.80
N VAL A 91 1.31 4.25 -13.75
CA VAL A 91 0.32 4.60 -12.71
C VAL A 91 0.79 5.84 -11.96
N THR A 92 -0.04 6.88 -11.97
CA THR A 92 0.22 8.14 -11.25
C THR A 92 -0.14 8.03 -9.76
N MET A 93 0.38 8.94 -8.93
CA MET A 93 0.05 8.98 -7.49
C MET A 93 -1.47 9.11 -7.22
N PRO A 94 -2.24 10.00 -7.90
CA PRO A 94 -3.69 10.02 -7.78
C PRO A 94 -4.35 8.67 -8.09
N THR A 95 -3.90 7.99 -9.14
CA THR A 95 -4.44 6.68 -9.52
C THR A 95 -4.15 5.61 -8.47
N LEU A 96 -2.93 5.60 -7.92
CA LEU A 96 -2.58 4.68 -6.84
C LEU A 96 -3.41 4.96 -5.58
N LEU A 97 -3.61 6.22 -5.21
CA LEU A 97 -4.44 6.62 -4.07
C LEU A 97 -5.88 6.15 -4.21
N VAL A 98 -6.50 6.37 -5.38
CA VAL A 98 -7.87 5.89 -5.65
C VAL A 98 -7.95 4.36 -5.61
N ALA A 99 -6.94 3.66 -6.14
CA ALA A 99 -6.89 2.21 -6.02
C ALA A 99 -6.84 1.74 -4.56
N LEU A 100 -6.05 2.40 -3.71
CA LEU A 100 -5.97 2.09 -2.27
C LEU A 100 -7.29 2.37 -1.54
N VAL A 101 -7.98 3.46 -1.87
CA VAL A 101 -9.33 3.74 -1.37
C VAL A 101 -10.29 2.61 -1.74
N TYR A 102 -10.27 2.16 -2.99
CA TYR A 102 -11.11 1.06 -3.44
C TYR A 102 -10.78 -0.26 -2.72
N VAL A 103 -9.50 -0.56 -2.48
CA VAL A 103 -9.11 -1.75 -1.71
C VAL A 103 -9.64 -1.67 -0.27
N LYS A 104 -9.51 -0.51 0.38
CA LYS A 104 -10.03 -0.28 1.74
C LYS A 104 -11.55 -0.44 1.81
N ARG A 105 -12.28 0.07 0.82
CA ARG A 105 -13.74 -0.07 0.70
C ARG A 105 -14.18 -1.49 0.38
N ALA A 106 -13.43 -2.19 -0.47
CA ALA A 106 -13.69 -3.58 -0.83
C ALA A 106 -13.45 -4.54 0.34
N LYS A 107 -12.46 -4.26 1.20
CA LYS A 107 -12.02 -5.11 2.33
C LYS A 107 -13.16 -5.82 3.08
N PRO A 108 -14.18 -5.14 3.63
CA PRO A 108 -15.27 -5.80 4.36
C PRO A 108 -16.15 -6.71 3.49
N TYR A 109 -16.13 -6.57 2.17
CA TYR A 109 -16.95 -7.34 1.23
C TYR A 109 -16.17 -8.43 0.50
N LEU A 110 -14.85 -8.52 0.68
CA LEU A 110 -14.02 -9.55 0.07
C LEU A 110 -14.32 -10.93 0.63
N HIS A 111 -14.64 -11.86 -0.27
CA HIS A 111 -14.81 -13.29 0.01
C HIS A 111 -13.86 -14.04 -0.92
N ILE A 112 -12.68 -14.36 -0.41
CA ILE A 112 -11.60 -14.92 -1.23
C ILE A 112 -11.53 -16.41 -0.93
N PRO A 113 -11.84 -17.31 -1.89
CA PRO A 113 -11.51 -18.72 -1.73
C PRO A 113 -9.99 -18.86 -1.62
N LYS A 114 -9.49 -19.95 -1.01
CA LYS A 114 -8.05 -20.19 -1.00
C LYS A 114 -7.57 -20.38 -2.44
N ASP A 115 -7.02 -19.32 -3.02
CA ASP A 115 -6.61 -19.23 -4.40
C ASP A 115 -5.19 -18.70 -4.49
N ASP A 116 -4.46 -19.23 -5.46
CA ASP A 116 -3.16 -18.70 -5.80
C ASP A 116 -3.36 -17.30 -6.39
N TRP A 117 -2.44 -16.38 -6.09
CA TRP A 117 -2.43 -15.02 -6.66
C TRP A 117 -3.55 -14.07 -6.19
N ALA A 118 -4.19 -14.31 -5.05
CA ALA A 118 -5.22 -13.41 -4.51
C ALA A 118 -4.72 -11.95 -4.36
N LEU A 119 -3.47 -11.76 -3.93
CA LEU A 119 -2.84 -10.44 -3.80
C LEU A 119 -2.77 -9.71 -5.15
N GLU A 120 -2.27 -10.37 -6.17
CA GLU A 120 -2.13 -9.83 -7.52
C GLU A 120 -3.48 -9.54 -8.16
N ARG A 121 -4.50 -10.38 -7.91
CA ARG A 121 -5.86 -10.17 -8.42
C ARG A 121 -6.51 -8.93 -7.83
N ILE A 122 -6.43 -8.75 -6.51
CA ILE A 122 -6.95 -7.55 -5.84
C ILE A 122 -6.17 -6.30 -6.25
N CYS A 123 -4.84 -6.41 -6.35
CA CYS A 123 -3.97 -5.34 -6.84
C CYS A 123 -4.35 -4.90 -8.26
N LEU A 124 -4.46 -5.83 -9.21
CA LEU A 124 -4.80 -5.50 -10.60
C LEU A 124 -6.22 -4.96 -10.72
N GLY A 125 -7.21 -5.62 -10.09
CA GLY A 125 -8.60 -5.17 -10.12
C GLY A 125 -8.74 -3.72 -9.68
N SER A 126 -8.13 -3.36 -8.54
CA SER A 126 -8.15 -1.99 -8.01
C SER A 126 -7.42 -0.98 -8.90
N LEU A 127 -6.23 -1.30 -9.42
CA LEU A 127 -5.48 -0.41 -10.31
C LEU A 127 -6.19 -0.17 -11.64
N ILE A 128 -6.76 -1.21 -12.24
CA ILE A 128 -7.49 -1.11 -13.52
C ILE A 128 -8.72 -0.22 -13.35
N VAL A 129 -9.53 -0.48 -12.30
CA VAL A 129 -10.75 0.29 -12.04
C VAL A 129 -10.41 1.76 -11.72
N ALA A 130 -9.40 2.01 -10.89
CA ALA A 130 -8.95 3.37 -10.59
C ALA A 130 -8.45 4.12 -11.83
N SER A 131 -7.66 3.45 -12.68
CA SER A 131 -7.17 4.04 -13.93
C SER A 131 -8.34 4.39 -14.85
N LYS A 132 -9.28 3.46 -15.07
CA LYS A 132 -10.45 3.66 -15.92
C LYS A 132 -11.41 4.72 -15.41
N TYR A 133 -11.47 4.92 -14.10
CA TYR A 133 -12.32 5.94 -13.50
C TYR A 133 -11.74 7.36 -13.64
N LEU A 134 -10.42 7.51 -13.53
CA LEU A 134 -9.77 8.82 -13.47
C LEU A 134 -9.37 9.41 -14.82
N HIS A 135 -9.15 8.56 -15.83
CA HIS A 135 -8.56 8.99 -17.09
C HIS A 135 -9.54 8.84 -18.25
N ASP A 136 -9.64 9.85 -19.11
CA ASP A 136 -10.46 9.78 -20.34
C ASP A 136 -9.88 8.81 -21.39
N ARG A 137 -8.56 8.59 -21.33
CA ARG A 137 -7.83 7.65 -22.18
C ARG A 137 -7.08 6.67 -21.31
N THR A 138 -7.50 5.41 -21.35
CA THR A 138 -7.01 4.38 -20.43
C THR A 138 -6.43 3.21 -21.20
N LEU A 139 -5.52 2.48 -20.56
CA LEU A 139 -5.01 1.22 -21.10
C LEU A 139 -6.16 0.21 -21.31
N LEU A 140 -6.18 -0.41 -22.49
CA LEU A 140 -7.05 -1.54 -22.77
C LEU A 140 -6.60 -2.79 -22.00
N ASN A 141 -7.48 -3.76 -21.83
CA ASN A 141 -7.18 -4.98 -21.07
C ASN A 141 -6.01 -5.79 -21.67
N ASP A 142 -5.78 -5.71 -22.98
CA ASP A 142 -4.60 -6.29 -23.64
C ASP A 142 -3.29 -5.64 -23.18
N HIS A 143 -3.28 -4.32 -22.98
CA HIS A 143 -2.10 -3.61 -22.47
C HIS A 143 -1.86 -3.91 -20.99
N TRP A 144 -2.92 -3.99 -20.18
CA TRP A 144 -2.81 -4.44 -18.79
C TRP A 144 -2.24 -5.86 -18.67
N SER A 145 -2.61 -6.75 -19.59
CA SER A 145 -2.02 -8.09 -19.69
C SER A 145 -0.50 -8.00 -19.91
N LEU A 146 -0.07 -7.17 -20.86
CA LEU A 146 1.36 -6.92 -21.10
C LEU A 146 2.03 -6.35 -19.85
N CYS A 147 1.51 -5.27 -19.24
CA CYS A 147 2.08 -4.60 -18.07
C CYS A 147 2.24 -5.54 -16.86
N SER A 148 1.24 -6.39 -16.61
CA SER A 148 1.30 -7.39 -15.53
C SER A 148 2.32 -8.50 -15.81
N GLY A 149 2.54 -8.85 -17.08
CA GLY A 149 3.45 -9.92 -17.50
C GLY A 149 3.06 -11.33 -17.04
N ARG A 150 1.90 -11.49 -16.39
CA ARG A 150 1.50 -12.75 -15.73
C ARG A 150 0.11 -13.22 -16.13
N PHE A 151 -0.82 -12.31 -16.39
CA PHE A 151 -2.24 -12.64 -16.62
C PHE A 151 -2.66 -12.29 -18.05
N GLY A 152 -3.45 -13.16 -18.67
CA GLY A 152 -3.98 -12.92 -20.02
C GLY A 152 -5.12 -11.90 -20.01
N ARG A 153 -5.45 -11.33 -21.18
CA ARG A 153 -6.57 -10.38 -21.35
C ARG A 153 -7.88 -10.86 -20.71
N ARG A 154 -8.20 -12.15 -20.83
CA ARG A 154 -9.44 -12.73 -20.26
C ARG A 154 -9.44 -12.66 -18.74
N ASP A 155 -8.30 -12.96 -18.12
CA ASP A 155 -8.11 -12.91 -16.66
C ASP A 155 -8.20 -11.46 -16.18
N ILE A 156 -7.50 -10.54 -16.85
CA ILE A 156 -7.58 -9.09 -16.57
C ILE A 156 -9.03 -8.60 -16.59
N GLY A 157 -9.79 -8.94 -17.64
CA GLY A 157 -11.20 -8.56 -17.73
C GLY A 157 -12.07 -9.22 -16.67
N ARG A 158 -11.73 -10.44 -16.23
CA ARG A 158 -12.44 -11.10 -15.12
C ARG A 158 -12.16 -10.40 -13.79
N MET A 159 -10.88 -10.13 -13.48
CA MET A 159 -10.47 -9.43 -12.25
C MET A 159 -11.12 -8.05 -12.15
N GLU A 160 -11.17 -7.31 -13.26
CA GLU A 160 -11.87 -6.02 -13.33
C GLU A 160 -13.36 -6.16 -12.95
N ARG A 161 -14.08 -7.08 -13.59
CA ARG A 161 -15.52 -7.27 -13.33
C ARG A 161 -15.80 -7.75 -11.91
N GLU A 162 -14.99 -8.68 -11.40
CA GLU A 162 -15.12 -9.18 -10.03
C GLU A 162 -14.86 -8.06 -9.01
N PHE A 163 -13.83 -7.23 -9.23
CA PHE A 163 -13.54 -6.12 -8.33
C PHE A 163 -14.63 -5.04 -8.36
N LEU A 164 -15.17 -4.70 -9.53
CA LEU A 164 -16.33 -3.82 -9.67
C LEU A 164 -17.56 -4.36 -8.93
N SER A 165 -17.80 -5.67 -9.02
CA SER A 165 -18.90 -6.33 -8.31
C SER A 165 -18.74 -6.24 -6.80
N VAL A 166 -17.51 -6.33 -6.27
CA VAL A 166 -17.25 -6.18 -4.83
C VAL A 166 -17.51 -4.74 -4.36
N LEU A 167 -17.24 -3.75 -5.20
CA LEU A 167 -17.54 -2.34 -4.92
C LEU A 167 -19.01 -1.95 -5.15
N ASP A 168 -19.84 -2.87 -5.63
CA ASP A 168 -21.21 -2.60 -6.08
C ASP A 168 -21.29 -1.40 -7.04
N PHE A 169 -20.26 -1.25 -7.90
CA PHE A 169 -20.11 -0.12 -8.83
C PHE A 169 -20.11 1.29 -8.21
N ASP A 170 -20.01 1.43 -6.89
CA ASP A 170 -19.85 2.73 -6.25
C ASP A 170 -18.39 3.20 -6.40
N LEU A 171 -18.12 3.98 -7.45
CA LEU A 171 -16.78 4.49 -7.77
C LEU A 171 -16.56 5.94 -7.31
N ARG A 172 -17.51 6.51 -6.57
CA ARG A 172 -17.37 7.87 -6.05
C ARG A 172 -16.17 7.97 -5.11
N ILE A 173 -15.44 9.08 -5.21
CA ILE A 173 -14.28 9.41 -4.37
C ILE A 173 -14.47 10.80 -3.80
N SER A 174 -14.24 10.94 -2.50
CA SER A 174 -14.15 12.23 -1.79
C SER A 174 -12.71 12.56 -1.40
N GLU A 175 -12.44 13.82 -1.04
CA GLU A 175 -11.11 14.19 -0.50
C GLU A 175 -10.79 13.43 0.79
N ASP A 176 -11.78 13.20 1.64
CA ASP A 176 -11.62 12.47 2.90
C ASP A 176 -11.18 11.02 2.67
N ASP A 177 -11.70 10.37 1.63
CA ASP A 177 -11.28 9.03 1.25
C ASP A 177 -9.77 8.99 0.96
N ILE A 178 -9.30 9.95 0.14
CA ILE A 178 -7.88 10.07 -0.25
C ILE A 178 -7.02 10.41 0.98
N LEU A 179 -7.46 11.38 1.79
CA LEU A 179 -6.76 11.81 3.00
C LEU A 179 -6.69 10.70 4.06
N SER A 180 -7.55 9.69 4.01
CA SER A 180 -7.47 8.54 4.90
C SER A 180 -6.17 7.72 4.75
N HIS A 181 -5.43 7.91 3.65
CA HIS A 181 -4.09 7.34 3.42
C HIS A 181 -2.94 8.31 3.70
N TYR A 182 -3.22 9.56 4.09
CA TYR A 182 -2.22 10.62 4.25
C TYR A 182 -1.10 10.23 5.22
N SER A 183 -1.44 9.76 6.42
CA SER A 183 -0.45 9.40 7.44
C SER A 183 0.47 8.26 6.98
N GLY A 184 -0.08 7.22 6.37
CA GLY A 184 0.68 6.07 5.89
C GLY A 184 1.65 6.41 4.76
N ILE A 185 1.17 7.15 3.74
CA ILE A 185 1.99 7.53 2.60
C ILE A 185 3.03 8.57 2.98
N THR A 186 2.69 9.57 3.79
CA THR A 186 3.67 10.56 4.24
C THR A 186 4.76 9.93 5.09
N HIS A 187 4.42 9.02 5.99
CA HIS A 187 5.42 8.25 6.74
C HIS A 187 6.31 7.44 5.79
N ALA A 188 5.73 6.69 4.84
CA ALA A 188 6.48 5.92 3.86
C ALA A 188 7.38 6.81 2.96
N ALA A 189 6.94 8.02 2.61
CA ALA A 189 7.70 8.94 1.78
C ALA A 189 8.86 9.60 2.53
N PHE A 190 8.63 10.04 3.78
CA PHE A 190 9.53 10.96 4.51
C PHE A 190 10.29 10.33 5.68
N ALA A 191 10.16 9.03 5.93
CA ALA A 191 10.87 8.32 7.02
C ALA A 191 12.42 8.52 7.03
N ASP A 192 13.02 9.03 5.95
CA ASP A 192 14.47 9.31 5.84
C ASP A 192 14.91 10.71 6.32
N SER A 193 14.05 11.51 6.94
CA SER A 193 14.45 12.84 7.40
C SER A 193 15.13 12.86 8.78
N GLN A 194 15.29 11.70 9.45
CA GLN A 194 16.16 11.63 10.63
C GLN A 194 17.59 11.35 10.18
N PRO A 195 18.54 12.29 10.36
CA PRO A 195 19.95 11.92 10.26
C PRO A 195 20.23 10.84 11.31
N ALA A 196 21.00 9.82 10.93
CA ALA A 196 21.55 8.82 11.85
C ALA A 196 22.40 9.52 12.93
N GLY A 197 21.74 10.03 13.97
CA GLY A 197 22.33 10.76 15.07
C GLY A 197 22.77 9.81 16.17
N VAL A 198 24.07 9.52 16.20
CA VAL A 198 24.85 9.10 17.38
C VAL A 198 24.41 7.77 18.01
N GLN A 199 25.03 6.68 17.55
CA GLN A 199 25.24 5.51 18.40
C GLN A 199 26.06 5.95 19.63
N ARG A 200 25.39 6.18 20.76
CA ARG A 200 26.04 6.15 22.06
C ARG A 200 26.49 4.71 22.29
N THR A 201 27.77 4.45 22.08
CA THR A 201 28.44 3.23 22.52
C THR A 201 28.48 3.22 24.04
N SER A 202 27.39 2.77 24.69
CA SER A 202 27.45 2.40 26.10
C SER A 202 28.22 1.08 26.20
N LYS A 203 29.47 1.19 26.64
CA LYS A 203 30.36 0.09 27.03
C LYS A 203 29.62 -0.92 27.93
N PRO A 204 29.90 -2.23 27.81
CA PRO A 204 29.35 -3.21 28.75
C PRO A 204 30.05 -3.09 30.11
N THR A 205 29.32 -2.62 31.11
CA THR A 205 29.76 -2.67 32.51
C THR A 205 29.67 -4.12 33.00
N ARG A 206 30.85 -4.74 33.16
CA ARG A 206 31.08 -6.04 33.78
C ARG A 206 30.55 -6.05 35.22
N SER A 207 29.38 -6.64 35.45
CA SER A 207 28.88 -6.91 36.80
C SER A 207 29.24 -8.33 37.21
N ASN A 208 30.22 -8.38 38.10
CA ASN A 208 30.73 -9.55 38.80
C ASN A 208 29.67 -10.07 39.78
N ARG A 209 29.16 -11.29 39.58
CA ARG A 209 28.49 -12.02 40.67
C ARG A 209 29.05 -13.42 40.81
N HIS A 210 29.65 -13.60 41.97
CA HIS A 210 30.28 -14.79 42.53
C HIS A 210 29.39 -16.04 42.48
N CYS A 211 30.03 -17.17 42.15
CA CYS A 211 29.64 -18.50 42.57
C CYS A 211 29.77 -18.67 44.09
N PRO A 212 28.97 -19.56 44.71
CA PRO A 212 29.41 -20.36 45.83
C PRO A 212 29.57 -21.83 45.44
N LEU A 213 30.75 -22.38 45.75
CA LEU A 213 31.09 -23.80 45.73
C LEU A 213 30.68 -24.45 47.06
N ARG A 214 30.04 -25.64 47.01
CA ARG A 214 30.25 -26.85 47.86
C ARG A 214 29.00 -27.75 47.77
N GLY A 215 29.09 -29.07 47.68
CA GLY A 215 30.23 -29.98 47.80
C GLY A 215 29.83 -31.41 47.39
N LYS A 216 30.87 -32.21 47.12
CA LYS A 216 30.87 -33.63 46.75
C LYS A 216 30.08 -34.52 47.72
N VAL A 217 29.41 -35.55 47.20
CA VAL A 217 29.50 -36.92 47.74
C VAL A 217 29.58 -37.91 46.58
N VAL A 218 30.65 -38.71 46.62
CA VAL A 218 30.92 -39.91 45.82
C VAL A 218 30.12 -41.07 46.42
N LYS A 219 29.49 -41.92 45.60
CA LYS A 219 29.45 -43.36 45.84
C LYS A 219 29.45 -44.15 44.53
N GLU A 220 30.37 -45.10 44.51
CA GLU A 220 30.62 -46.14 43.53
C GLU A 220 29.52 -47.22 43.54
N GLY A 221 29.48 -47.99 42.46
CA GLY A 221 29.19 -49.43 42.45
C GLY A 221 27.73 -49.85 42.62
N GLU A 222 27.14 -50.53 41.64
CA GLU A 222 27.27 -51.98 41.44
C GLU A 222 26.43 -52.45 40.23
N SER A 223 26.78 -53.64 39.75
CA SER A 223 26.43 -54.25 38.48
C SER A 223 25.35 -55.33 38.64
N PHE A 224 24.89 -55.85 37.49
CA PHE A 224 24.00 -57.01 37.23
C PHE A 224 22.50 -56.72 37.36
N GLY A 225 21.63 -57.03 36.40
CA GLY A 225 21.63 -58.09 35.38
C GLY A 225 20.36 -58.93 35.60
N VAL A 226 19.71 -59.35 34.51
CA VAL A 226 18.55 -60.27 34.40
C VAL A 226 18.21 -61.10 35.65
#